data_AF-A0A0F9PKX7-F1
#
_entry.id   AF-A0A0F9PKX7-F1
#
_cell.length_a   1.000
_cell.length_b   1.000
_cell.length_c   1.000
_cell.angle_alpha   90.00
_cell.angle_beta   90.00
_cell.angle_gamma   90.00
#
_symmetry.space_group_name_H-M   'P 1'
#
loop_
_entity.id
_entity.type
_entity.pdbx_description
1 polymer ?
#
loop_
_entity_poly.entity_id
_entity_poly.type
_entity_poly.pdbx_seq_one_letter_code
_entity_poly.pdbx_strand_id
1 'polypeptide(L)'
;MQFWTKLSTIIRHNQGIFISIGLCIPILLWFWGCESQVASLKDPSIKVNRLELNVEYETLIAGIDSDITRLKAITDIRLQDLHRQDEIKRTLYNHALGWAEGQPANPIGLLTTLGGIFGIGAVIDNRRKDGIIKTLKKSTG
;
A
#
# COMPACT_ATOMS: atom_id res chain seq x y z
N MET A 1 -4.32 -60.40 -36.49
CA MET A 1 -3.60 -61.24 -35.52
C MET A 1 -2.07 -61.13 -35.59
N GLN A 2 -1.44 -61.01 -36.77
CA GLN A 2 0.03 -60.93 -36.87
C GLN A 2 0.70 -59.73 -36.19
N PHE A 3 -0.03 -58.62 -35.98
CA PHE A 3 0.50 -57.44 -35.28
C PHE A 3 0.79 -57.73 -33.80
N TRP A 4 -0.15 -58.39 -33.11
CA TRP A 4 -0.04 -58.69 -31.67
C TRP A 4 1.12 -59.64 -31.35
N THR A 5 1.38 -60.61 -32.23
CA THR A 5 2.49 -61.56 -32.04
C THR A 5 3.86 -60.92 -32.28
N LYS A 6 3.96 -60.00 -33.25
CA LYS A 6 5.17 -59.19 -33.45
C LYS A 6 5.41 -58.23 -32.28
N LEU A 7 4.35 -57.59 -31.79
CA LEU A 7 4.41 -56.69 -30.64
C LEU A 7 4.89 -57.41 -29.37
N SER A 8 4.33 -58.58 -29.05
CA SER A 8 4.73 -59.36 -27.87
C SER A 8 6.19 -59.84 -27.94
N THR A 9 6.69 -60.13 -29.14
CA THR A 9 8.08 -60.57 -29.35
C THR A 9 9.06 -59.42 -29.10
N ILE A 10 8.72 -58.22 -29.58
CA ILE A 10 9.51 -56.99 -29.35
C ILE A 10 9.52 -56.61 -27.86
N ILE A 11 8.36 -56.69 -27.18
CA ILE A 11 8.26 -56.43 -25.74
C ILE A 11 9.11 -57.42 -24.94
N ARG A 12 9.08 -58.71 -25.30
CA ARG A 12 9.91 -59.75 -24.66
C ARG A 12 11.41 -59.60 -24.92
N HIS A 13 11.83 -58.92 -25.99
CA HIS A 13 13.25 -58.67 -26.25
C HIS A 13 13.77 -57.46 -25.45
N ASN A 14 12.91 -56.46 -25.22
CA ASN A 14 13.27 -55.19 -24.57
C ASN A 14 12.58 -54.98 -23.21
N GLN A 15 12.38 -56.07 -22.45
CA GLN A 15 11.55 -56.07 -21.22
C GLN A 15 11.99 -55.00 -20.22
N GLY A 16 13.29 -54.81 -20.03
CA GLY A 16 13.82 -53.80 -19.11
C GLY A 16 13.46 -52.36 -19.51
N ILE A 17 13.39 -52.07 -20.81
CA ILE A 17 13.03 -50.73 -21.32
C ILE A 17 11.53 -50.47 -21.12
N PHE A 18 10.67 -51.45 -21.39
CA PHE A 18 9.23 -51.27 -21.17
C PHE A 18 8.87 -51.15 -19.69
N ILE A 19 9.54 -51.91 -18.82
CA ILE A 19 9.38 -51.80 -17.37
C ILE A 19 9.86 -50.45 -16.86
N SER A 20 11.02 -49.95 -17.33
CA SER A 20 11.54 -48.64 -16.91
C SER A 20 10.65 -47.49 -17.36
N ILE A 21 10.16 -47.50 -18.60
CA ILE A 21 9.20 -46.49 -19.09
C ILE A 21 7.90 -46.55 -18.28
N GLY A 22 7.39 -47.75 -18.00
CA GLY A 22 6.20 -47.96 -17.18
C GLY A 22 6.32 -47.41 -15.76
N LEU A 23 7.54 -47.41 -15.19
CA LEU A 23 7.85 -46.81 -13.89
C LEU A 23 8.10 -45.29 -13.96
N CYS A 24 8.77 -44.82 -15.00
CA CYS A 24 9.11 -43.41 -15.16
C CYS A 24 7.89 -42.53 -15.40
N ILE A 25 6.90 -42.99 -16.19
CA ILE A 25 5.68 -42.20 -16.49
C ILE A 25 4.90 -41.80 -15.21
N PRO A 26 4.53 -42.73 -14.30
CA PRO A 26 3.79 -42.36 -13.09
C PRO A 26 4.62 -41.49 -12.14
N ILE A 27 5.95 -41.69 -12.07
CA ILE A 27 6.84 -40.84 -11.27
C ILE A 27 6.88 -39.41 -11.83
N LEU A 28 6.97 -39.26 -13.16
CA LEU A 28 6.93 -37.94 -13.81
C LEU A 28 5.57 -37.25 -13.60
N LEU A 29 4.47 -37.99 -13.71
CA LEU A 29 3.13 -37.46 -13.41
C LEU A 29 3.01 -37.03 -11.95
N TRP A 30 3.57 -37.80 -11.02
CA TRP A 30 3.61 -37.45 -9.60
C TRP A 30 4.40 -36.16 -9.34
N PHE A 31 5.59 -36.02 -9.95
CA PHE A 31 6.40 -34.81 -9.83
C PHE A 31 5.72 -33.59 -10.46
N TRP A 32 4.96 -33.77 -11.54
CA TRP A 32 4.28 -32.67 -12.21
C TRP A 32 3.02 -32.19 -11.45
N GLY A 33 2.38 -33.08 -10.67
CA GLY A 33 1.18 -32.75 -9.90
C GLY A 33 1.42 -32.17 -8.50
N CYS A 34 2.63 -32.25 -7.97
CA CYS A 34 2.94 -31.77 -6.62
C CYS A 34 3.40 -30.30 -6.65
N GLU A 35 2.46 -29.36 -6.62
CA GLU A 35 2.79 -27.95 -6.42
C GLU A 35 3.30 -27.69 -5.00
N SER A 36 4.33 -26.85 -4.86
CA SER A 36 4.84 -26.42 -3.56
C SER A 36 3.88 -25.41 -2.94
N GLN A 37 3.44 -25.70 -1.72
CA GLN A 37 2.52 -24.85 -0.96
C GLN A 37 3.18 -24.36 0.34
N VAL A 38 2.89 -23.12 0.72
CA VAL A 38 3.37 -22.49 1.96
C VAL A 38 2.20 -21.95 2.77
N ALA A 39 2.40 -21.66 4.05
CA ALA A 39 1.35 -21.02 4.86
C ALA A 39 1.02 -19.62 4.32
N SER A 40 -0.27 -19.27 4.32
CA SER A 40 -0.75 -17.94 3.92
C SER A 40 -0.21 -16.85 4.85
N LEU A 41 -0.06 -15.64 4.29
CA LEU A 41 0.38 -14.46 5.04
C LEU A 41 -0.76 -13.88 5.90
N LYS A 42 -2.02 -14.13 5.53
CA LYS A 42 -3.20 -13.63 6.24
C LYS A 42 -3.68 -14.59 7.32
N ASP A 43 -3.67 -15.89 7.01
CA ASP A 43 -4.11 -16.93 7.93
C ASP A 43 -3.14 -18.12 7.90
N PRO A 44 -2.32 -18.33 8.96
CA PRO A 44 -1.36 -19.41 9.01
C PRO A 44 -1.96 -20.82 8.94
N SER A 45 -3.28 -20.95 9.14
CA SER A 45 -3.98 -22.25 9.08
C SER A 45 -4.22 -22.74 7.65
N ILE A 46 -4.09 -21.86 6.65
CA ILE A 46 -4.34 -22.16 5.23
C ILE A 46 -3.00 -22.26 4.48
N LYS A 47 -2.88 -23.25 3.59
CA LYS A 47 -1.75 -23.37 2.66
C LYS A 47 -2.13 -22.82 1.30
N VAL A 48 -1.27 -21.99 0.74
CA VAL A 48 -1.45 -21.32 -0.54
C VAL A 48 -0.36 -21.71 -1.52
N ASN A 49 -0.70 -21.71 -2.81
CA ASN A 49 0.29 -21.92 -3.87
C ASN A 49 1.10 -20.63 -4.12
N ARG A 50 2.11 -20.72 -4.99
CA ARG A 50 2.97 -19.56 -5.31
C ARG A 50 2.20 -18.40 -5.96
N LEU A 51 1.18 -18.68 -6.77
CA LEU A 51 0.41 -17.65 -7.46
C LEU A 51 -0.46 -16.87 -6.46
N GLU A 52 -1.17 -17.58 -5.60
CA GLU A 52 -1.99 -17.03 -4.53
C GLU A 52 -1.14 -16.23 -3.53
N LEU A 53 0.03 -16.75 -3.15
CA LEU A 53 0.95 -16.03 -2.27
C LEU A 53 1.41 -14.70 -2.87
N ASN A 54 1.69 -14.65 -4.18
CA ASN A 54 2.06 -13.40 -4.85
C ASN A 54 0.92 -12.39 -4.81
N VAL A 55 -0.32 -12.84 -5.03
CA VAL A 55 -1.50 -11.97 -4.95
C VAL A 55 -1.70 -11.48 -3.51
N GLU A 56 -1.57 -12.35 -2.50
CA GLU A 56 -1.65 -11.93 -1.10
C GLU A 56 -0.62 -10.86 -0.78
N TYR A 57 0.64 -11.08 -1.17
CA TYR A 57 1.73 -10.14 -0.98
C TYR A 57 1.47 -8.78 -1.64
N GLU A 58 1.05 -8.77 -2.90
CA GLU A 58 0.73 -7.54 -3.63
C GLU A 58 -0.44 -6.78 -2.97
N THR A 59 -1.48 -7.49 -2.53
CA THR A 59 -2.61 -6.85 -1.84
C THR A 59 -2.21 -6.24 -0.50
N LEU A 60 -1.31 -6.89 0.25
CA LEU A 60 -0.78 -6.38 1.51
C LEU A 60 0.05 -5.12 1.30
N ILE A 61 0.93 -5.11 0.30
CA ILE A 61 1.76 -3.94 -0.03
C ILE A 61 0.90 -2.76 -0.49
N ALA A 62 -0.07 -3.00 -1.38
CA ALA A 62 -0.96 -1.95 -1.85
C ALA A 62 -1.75 -1.30 -0.69
N GLY A 63 -2.20 -2.11 0.28
CA GLY A 63 -2.83 -1.61 1.49
C GLY A 63 -1.91 -0.69 2.29
N ILE A 64 -0.68 -1.14 2.58
CA ILE A 64 0.31 -0.37 3.34
C ILE A 64 0.66 0.96 2.65
N ASP A 65 0.85 0.96 1.33
CA ASP A 65 1.19 2.17 0.57
C ASP A 65 0.07 3.23 0.62
N SER A 66 -1.19 2.77 0.58
CA SER A 66 -2.35 3.64 0.73
C SER A 66 -2.43 4.28 2.12
N ASP A 67 -2.11 3.54 3.18
CA ASP A 67 -2.11 4.02 4.55
C ASP A 67 -1.00 5.04 4.80
N ILE A 68 0.21 4.80 4.26
CA ILE A 68 1.33 5.75 4.33
C ILE A 68 0.97 7.06 3.65
N THR A 69 0.37 7.00 2.45
CA THR A 69 -0.06 8.19 1.71
C THR A 69 -1.07 9.02 2.52
N ARG A 70 -2.03 8.34 3.17
CA ARG A 70 -3.01 8.99 4.03
C ARG A 70 -2.36 9.65 5.25
N LEU A 71 -1.47 8.95 5.95
CA LEU A 71 -0.76 9.48 7.10
C LEU A 71 0.09 10.70 6.75
N LYS A 72 0.76 10.66 5.61
CA LYS A 72 1.55 11.80 5.10
C LYS A 72 0.66 13.00 4.83
N ALA A 73 -0.46 12.82 4.12
CA ALA A 73 -1.40 13.91 3.85
C ALA A 73 -1.96 14.55 5.13
N ILE A 74 -2.29 13.74 6.13
CA ILE A 74 -2.76 14.24 7.43
C ILE A 74 -1.64 15.02 8.15
N THR A 75 -0.44 14.45 8.18
CA THR A 75 0.72 15.08 8.83
C THR A 75 1.02 16.45 8.21
N ASP A 76 0.98 16.57 6.88
CA ASP A 76 1.22 17.82 6.17
C ASP A 76 0.19 18.91 6.52
N ILE A 77 -1.08 18.54 6.72
CA ILE A 77 -2.11 19.49 7.19
C ILE A 77 -1.80 19.93 8.61
N ARG A 78 -1.50 18.98 9.51
CA ARG A 78 -1.25 19.29 10.92
C ARG A 78 -0.03 20.18 11.08
N LEU A 79 1.06 19.90 10.35
CA LEU A 79 2.26 20.74 10.35
C LEU A 79 1.94 22.17 9.89
N GLN A 80 1.15 22.32 8.83
CA GLN A 80 0.76 23.65 8.35
C GLN A 80 -0.06 24.42 9.40
N ASP A 81 -0.99 23.75 10.09
CA ASP A 81 -1.75 24.37 11.18
C ASP A 81 -0.86 24.77 12.37
N LEU A 82 0.15 23.95 12.70
CA LEU A 82 1.15 24.31 13.70
C LEU A 82 1.92 25.57 13.28
N HIS A 83 2.39 25.64 12.03
CA HIS A 83 3.09 26.82 11.52
C HIS A 83 2.24 28.09 11.59
N ARG A 84 0.94 27.99 11.29
CA ARG A 84 0.00 29.13 11.42
C ARG A 84 -0.13 29.58 12.87
N GLN A 85 -0.25 28.65 13.81
CA GLN A 85 -0.32 28.99 15.23
C GLN A 85 0.94 29.69 15.70
N ASP A 86 2.11 29.21 15.27
CA ASP A 86 3.39 29.82 15.62
C ASP A 86 3.56 31.21 14.99
N GLU A 87 3.09 31.41 13.76
CA GLU A 87 3.07 32.73 13.11
C GLU A 87 2.16 33.72 13.85
N ILE A 88 0.97 33.29 14.26
CA ILE A 88 0.04 34.09 15.07
C ILE A 88 0.68 34.44 16.42
N LYS A 89 1.25 33.45 17.12
CA LYS A 89 1.95 33.67 18.40
C LYS A 89 3.09 34.68 18.22
N ARG A 90 3.94 34.49 17.21
CA ARG A 90 5.06 35.40 16.92
C ARG A 90 4.57 36.81 16.62
N THR A 91 3.48 36.96 15.87
CA THR A 91 2.89 38.27 15.55
C THR A 91 2.37 38.97 16.81
N LEU A 92 1.67 38.24 17.68
CA LEU A 92 1.20 38.73 18.98
C LEU A 92 2.37 39.13 19.89
N TYR A 93 3.39 38.29 20.00
CA TYR A 93 4.59 38.59 20.79
C TYR A 93 5.31 39.84 20.30
N ASN A 94 5.48 40.00 18.98
CA ASN A 94 6.13 41.18 18.41
C ASN A 94 5.34 42.48 18.70
N HIS A 95 4.00 42.43 18.64
CA HIS A 95 3.18 43.60 18.98
C HIS A 95 3.23 43.90 20.49
N ALA A 96 3.19 42.86 21.34
CA ALA A 96 3.29 43.02 22.78
C ALA A 96 4.64 43.63 23.21
N LEU A 97 5.74 43.21 22.59
CA LEU A 97 7.07 43.80 22.79
C LEU A 97 7.10 45.26 22.34
N GLY A 98 6.58 45.59 21.15
CA GLY A 98 6.51 46.98 20.68
C GLY A 98 5.73 47.89 21.64
N TRP A 99 4.63 47.40 22.23
CA TRP A 99 3.88 48.15 23.25
C TRP A 99 4.67 48.32 24.55
N ALA A 100 5.39 47.29 24.99
CA ALA A 100 6.25 47.37 26.18
C ALA A 100 7.43 48.33 25.98
N GLU A 101 7.94 48.47 24.75
CA GLU A 101 8.99 49.42 24.37
C GLU A 101 8.48 50.87 24.18
N GLY A 102 7.19 51.11 24.38
CA GLY A 102 6.58 52.45 24.30
C GLY A 102 6.11 52.87 22.91
N GLN A 103 6.06 51.96 21.93
CA GLN A 103 5.46 52.26 20.63
C GLN A 103 3.93 52.43 20.77
N PRO A 104 3.32 53.39 20.04
CA PRO A 104 1.87 53.57 20.06
C PRO A 104 1.17 52.31 19.53
N ALA A 105 0.15 51.85 20.25
CA ALA A 105 -0.57 50.65 19.87
C ALA A 105 -1.30 50.85 18.54
N ASN A 106 -1.03 49.98 17.56
CA ASN A 106 -1.75 49.92 16.29
C ASN A 106 -2.67 48.68 16.22
N PRO A 107 -3.84 48.72 16.86
CA PRO A 107 -4.78 47.60 16.89
C PRO A 107 -5.38 47.28 15.51
N ILE A 108 -5.49 48.26 14.61
CA ILE A 108 -5.98 48.05 13.24
C ILE A 108 -4.98 47.20 12.44
N GLY A 109 -3.68 47.47 12.59
CA GLY A 109 -2.62 46.69 11.96
C GLY A 109 -2.60 45.23 12.41
N LEU A 110 -2.80 44.99 13.71
CA LEU A 110 -2.90 43.64 14.29
C LEU A 110 -4.14 42.89 13.78
N LEU A 111 -5.30 43.55 13.74
CA LEU A 111 -6.54 42.95 13.23
C LEU A 111 -6.46 42.60 11.74
N THR A 112 -5.82 43.45 10.93
CA THR A 112 -5.61 43.15 9.51
C THR A 112 -4.62 42.01 9.29
N THR A 113 -3.55 41.91 10.08
CA THR A 113 -2.62 40.76 9.99
C THR A 113 -3.28 39.45 10.42
N LEU A 114 -3.94 39.44 11.58
CA LEU A 114 -4.67 38.26 12.05
C LEU A 114 -5.81 37.88 11.10
N GLY A 115 -6.59 38.85 10.64
CA GLY A 115 -7.65 38.66 9.66
C GLY A 115 -7.14 38.10 8.32
N GLY A 116 -5.94 38.53 7.87
CA GLY A 116 -5.27 37.97 6.70
C GLY A 116 -4.87 36.51 6.89
N ILE A 117 -4.25 36.18 8.04
CA ILE A 117 -3.81 34.81 8.37
C ILE A 117 -5.03 33.87 8.48
N PHE A 118 -6.08 34.27 9.19
CA PHE A 118 -7.29 33.46 9.36
C PHE A 118 -8.14 33.40 8.09
N GLY A 119 -8.33 34.52 7.38
CA GLY A 119 -9.19 34.62 6.20
C GLY A 119 -8.64 33.83 5.01
N ILE A 120 -7.35 33.98 4.71
CA ILE A 120 -6.68 33.19 3.66
C ILE A 120 -6.56 31.72 4.13
N GLY A 121 -6.31 31.51 5.41
CA GLY A 121 -6.18 30.19 6.02
C GLY A 121 -7.43 29.32 5.85
N ALA A 122 -8.62 29.87 6.13
CA ALA A 122 -9.89 29.15 6.05
C ALA A 122 -10.27 28.75 4.61
N VAL A 123 -9.99 29.62 3.63
CA VAL A 123 -10.25 29.33 2.20
C VAL A 123 -9.35 28.23 1.68
N ILE A 124 -8.07 28.25 2.06
CA ILE A 124 -7.09 27.21 1.67
C ILE A 124 -7.43 25.88 2.37
N ASP A 125 -7.80 25.90 3.65
CA ASP A 125 -8.13 24.70 4.41
C ASP A 125 -9.34 23.96 3.82
N ASN A 126 -10.40 24.69 3.45
CA ASN A 126 -11.59 24.10 2.82
C ASN A 126 -11.26 23.45 1.47
N ARG A 127 -10.50 24.12 0.59
CA ARG A 127 -10.12 23.53 -0.70
C ARG A 127 -9.24 22.28 -0.56
N ARG A 128 -8.38 22.23 0.45
CA ARG A 128 -7.47 21.10 0.67
C ARG A 128 -8.17 19.90 1.27
N LYS A 129 -9.08 20.11 2.23
CA LYS A 129 -9.98 19.08 2.76
C LYS A 129 -10.83 18.46 1.66
N ASP A 130 -11.38 19.28 0.76
CA ASP A 130 -12.13 18.79 -0.40
C ASP A 130 -11.27 17.92 -1.34
N GLY A 131 -10.01 18.29 -1.55
CA GLY A 131 -9.06 17.50 -2.33
C GLY A 131 -8.79 16.13 -1.71
N ILE A 132 -8.55 16.09 -0.39
CA ILE A 132 -8.29 14.84 0.33
C ILE A 132 -9.52 13.95 0.39
N ILE A 133 -10.71 14.51 0.63
CA ILE A 133 -11.97 13.76 0.62
C ILE A 133 -12.20 13.11 -0.76
N LYS A 134 -11.90 13.82 -1.86
CA LYS A 134 -12.00 13.27 -3.22
C LYS A 134 -10.99 12.14 -3.47
N THR A 135 -9.74 12.30 -3.03
CA THR A 135 -8.71 11.27 -3.16
C THR A 135 -9.05 10.02 -2.33
N LEU A 136 -9.54 10.20 -1.10
CA LEU A 136 -9.98 9.10 -0.24
C LEU A 136 -11.18 8.35 -0.85
N LYS A 137 -12.19 9.08 -1.34
CA LYS A 137 -13.37 8.49 -1.97
C LYS A 137 -13.04 7.67 -3.22
N LYS A 138 -12.01 8.07 -3.97
CA LYS A 138 -11.52 7.33 -5.15
C LYS A 138 -10.71 6.09 -4.79
N SER A 139 -10.12 6.03 -3.60
CA SER A 139 -9.33 4.88 -3.12
C SER A 139 -10.17 3.80 -2.45
N THR A 140 -11.43 4.08 -2.11
CA THR A 140 -12.31 3.15 -1.37
C THR A 140 -13.43 2.53 -2.25
N GLY A 141 -13.46 2.84 -3.55
CA GLY A 141 -14.39 2.28 -4.53
C GLY A 141 -13.63 1.71 -5.72
#